data_AF-M0WSC4-F1
#
_entry.id   AF-M0WSC4-F1
#
_cell.length_a   1.000
_cell.length_b   1.000
_cell.length_c   1.000
_cell.angle_alpha   90.00
_cell.angle_beta   90.00
_cell.angle_gamma   90.00
#
_symmetry.space_group_name_H-M   'P 1'
#
loop_
_entity.id
_entity.type
_entity.pdbx_description
1 polymer ?
#
loop_
_entity_poly.entity_id
_entity_poly.type
_entity_poly.pdbx_seq_one_letter_code
_entity_poly.pdbx_strand_id
1 'polypeptide(L)'
;MLRFLESWERLLPPVVLHSILEHVIMPKLTAAVESWDPRREKVPVHVWVHPWLPTLGQRIETLCHSLRYKLSSVLHVWQAHDASSYAVLSPWKGVFDPASWEDLIVRYIIPKLKMALQEFQINPTNQKFDQFNWVMIWASAVLVHHMVHMLEVDFFSKWQQVLYHWLCSPNPDFNEITNCYKGWRGLFPPELLANERIRMLLMAGLEMMNQAAEGVELVQPGALENVGYLRATEKRQFDAAQQASQYPAYHPVPGAAMGDMSFKESIQAYAANQGLLFMPRVNKSYNGMSVYEFGTVSICIDSVKRLLYAPLQEGAERWSSVSLTQLLEMNRVARR
;
A
#
# COMPACT_ATOMS: atom_id res chain seq x y z
N MET A 1 -34.13 11.92 21.78
CA MET A 1 -33.54 13.28 21.81
C MET A 1 -33.49 13.90 20.43
N LEU A 2 -32.92 13.25 19.40
CA LEU A 2 -32.90 13.81 18.03
C LEU A 2 -34.30 14.22 17.53
N ARG A 3 -35.27 13.30 17.53
CA ARG A 3 -36.67 13.59 17.16
C ARG A 3 -37.32 14.73 17.95
N PHE A 4 -36.91 14.89 19.21
CA PHE A 4 -37.39 16.00 20.04
C PHE A 4 -36.82 17.32 19.52
N LEU A 5 -35.53 17.40 19.24
CA LEU A 5 -34.94 18.61 18.67
C LEU A 5 -35.51 18.93 17.29
N GLU A 6 -35.64 17.95 16.40
CA GLU A 6 -36.25 18.14 15.07
C GLU A 6 -37.68 18.69 15.14
N SER A 7 -38.48 18.23 16.12
CA SER A 7 -39.87 18.68 16.27
C SER A 7 -39.99 20.08 16.88
N TRP A 8 -38.99 20.53 17.64
CA TRP A 8 -39.03 21.78 18.40
C TRP A 8 -38.06 22.85 17.86
N GLU A 9 -37.23 22.53 16.87
CA GLU A 9 -36.20 23.43 16.33
C GLU A 9 -36.74 24.80 15.93
N ARG A 10 -37.91 24.83 15.26
CA ARG A 10 -38.56 26.08 14.82
C ARG A 10 -39.18 26.90 15.95
N LEU A 11 -39.35 26.29 17.13
CA LEU A 11 -39.98 26.89 18.30
C LEU A 11 -38.95 27.32 19.35
N LEU A 12 -37.73 26.77 19.30
CA LEU A 12 -36.67 27.06 20.25
C LEU A 12 -35.90 28.32 19.83
N PRO A 13 -35.65 29.27 20.76
CA PRO A 13 -34.73 30.36 20.51
C PRO A 13 -33.34 29.80 20.13
N PRO A 14 -32.63 30.40 19.15
CA PRO A 14 -31.34 29.88 18.68
C PRO A 14 -30.30 29.68 19.80
N VAL A 15 -30.29 30.55 20.80
CA VAL A 15 -29.39 30.48 21.97
C VAL A 15 -29.68 29.24 22.83
N VAL A 16 -30.96 28.89 23.00
CA VAL A 16 -31.36 27.70 23.77
C VAL A 16 -30.98 26.44 23.01
N LEU A 17 -31.23 26.40 21.70
CA LEU A 17 -30.82 25.28 20.86
C LEU A 17 -29.31 25.07 20.90
N HIS A 18 -28.52 26.13 20.77
CA HIS A 18 -27.06 26.08 20.88
C HIS A 18 -26.61 25.52 22.23
N SER A 19 -27.18 26.01 23.33
CA SER A 19 -26.87 25.55 24.68
C SER A 19 -27.19 24.06 24.87
N ILE A 20 -28.32 23.57 24.34
CA ILE A 20 -28.67 22.14 24.38
C ILE A 20 -27.67 21.31 23.59
N LEU A 21 -27.31 21.74 22.37
CA LEU A 21 -26.34 21.02 21.54
C LEU A 21 -24.98 20.93 22.25
N GLU A 22 -24.50 22.03 22.82
CA GLU A 22 -23.18 22.13 23.45
C GLU A 22 -23.09 21.46 24.82
N HIS A 23 -24.08 21.66 25.69
CA HIS A 23 -23.98 21.24 27.10
C HIS A 23 -24.73 19.94 27.40
N VAL A 24 -25.59 19.46 26.50
CA VAL A 24 -26.37 18.23 26.71
C VAL A 24 -26.06 17.17 25.66
N ILE A 25 -26.14 17.52 24.37
CA ILE A 25 -25.96 16.54 23.29
C ILE A 25 -24.49 16.16 23.13
N MET A 26 -23.59 17.15 22.98
CA MET A 26 -22.17 16.88 22.78
C MET A 26 -21.56 16.02 23.90
N PRO A 27 -21.74 16.31 25.21
CA PRO A 27 -21.17 15.47 26.27
C PRO A 27 -21.69 14.04 26.26
N LYS A 28 -22.98 13.84 25.97
CA LYS A 28 -23.57 12.51 25.85
C LYS A 28 -23.06 11.75 24.64
N LEU A 29 -22.91 12.42 23.51
CA LEU A 29 -22.40 11.83 22.28
C LEU A 29 -20.92 11.48 22.44
N THR A 30 -20.11 12.36 23.03
CA THR A 30 -18.72 12.08 23.40
C THR A 30 -18.62 10.86 24.30
N ALA A 31 -19.39 10.81 25.40
CA ALA A 31 -19.38 9.66 26.30
C ALA A 31 -19.80 8.35 25.60
N ALA A 32 -20.78 8.41 24.69
CA ALA A 32 -21.19 7.26 23.89
C ALA A 32 -20.08 6.80 22.92
N VAL A 33 -19.39 7.73 22.25
CA VAL A 33 -18.22 7.42 21.40
C VAL A 33 -17.08 6.83 22.21
N GLU A 34 -16.78 7.38 23.39
CA GLU A 34 -15.70 6.89 24.25
C GLU A 34 -15.98 5.49 24.82
N SER A 35 -17.24 5.18 25.14
CA SER A 35 -17.64 3.85 25.62
C SER A 35 -17.85 2.82 24.49
N TRP A 36 -18.06 3.28 23.25
CA TRP A 36 -18.27 2.40 22.10
C TRP A 36 -17.02 1.56 21.78
N ASP A 37 -17.22 0.25 21.60
CA ASP A 37 -16.21 -0.70 21.14
C ASP A 37 -16.63 -1.34 19.82
N PRO A 38 -15.92 -1.07 18.70
CA PRO A 38 -16.23 -1.66 17.38
C PRO A 38 -16.20 -3.19 17.35
N ARG A 39 -15.54 -3.86 18.31
CA ARG A 39 -15.40 -5.33 18.34
C ARG A 39 -16.56 -6.03 19.02
N ARG A 40 -17.32 -5.31 19.85
CA ARG A 40 -18.36 -5.87 20.73
C ARG A 40 -19.76 -5.42 20.33
N GLU A 41 -19.86 -4.20 19.82
CA GLU A 41 -21.14 -3.57 19.54
C GLU A 41 -21.74 -4.05 18.22
N LYS A 42 -23.03 -4.40 18.26
CA LYS A 42 -23.77 -4.86 17.08
C LYS A 42 -24.24 -3.72 16.21
N VAL A 43 -24.44 -2.54 16.79
CA VAL A 43 -24.95 -1.36 16.09
C VAL A 43 -23.75 -0.55 15.58
N PRO A 44 -23.60 -0.38 14.26
CA PRO A 44 -22.51 0.44 13.72
C PRO A 44 -22.60 1.88 14.21
N VAL A 45 -21.46 2.47 14.55
CA VAL A 45 -21.37 3.81 15.13
C VAL A 45 -21.99 4.90 14.25
N HIS A 46 -21.89 4.77 12.93
CA HIS A 46 -22.48 5.74 12.01
C HIS A 46 -24.00 5.87 12.17
N VAL A 47 -24.70 4.79 12.57
CA VAL A 47 -26.17 4.77 12.70
C VAL A 47 -26.67 5.77 13.73
N TRP A 48 -25.90 6.02 14.79
CA TRP A 48 -26.28 6.94 15.86
C TRP A 48 -25.43 8.22 15.93
N VAL A 49 -24.30 8.29 15.21
CA VAL A 49 -23.53 9.54 15.06
C VAL A 49 -23.99 10.37 13.85
N HIS A 50 -24.15 9.75 12.68
CA HIS A 50 -24.45 10.48 11.44
C HIS A 50 -25.74 11.32 11.49
N PRO A 51 -26.82 10.87 12.15
CA PRO A 51 -28.02 11.69 12.28
C PRO A 51 -27.79 13.05 12.94
N TRP A 52 -26.69 13.22 13.68
CA TRP A 52 -26.31 14.50 14.30
C TRP A 52 -25.40 15.37 13.44
N LEU A 53 -24.89 14.88 12.31
CA LEU A 53 -23.99 15.65 11.42
C LEU A 53 -24.62 16.98 10.96
N PRO A 54 -25.89 17.03 10.50
CA PRO A 54 -26.47 18.28 10.00
C PRO A 54 -26.60 19.38 11.07
N THR A 55 -26.78 18.99 12.34
CA THR A 55 -27.03 19.92 13.46
C THR A 55 -25.76 20.30 14.22
N LEU A 56 -24.81 19.37 14.36
CA LEU A 56 -23.56 19.61 15.07
C LEU A 56 -22.50 20.28 14.19
N GLY A 57 -22.55 20.07 12.86
CA GLY A 57 -21.59 20.65 11.92
C GLY A 57 -20.15 20.33 12.33
N GLN A 58 -19.28 21.34 12.34
CA GLN A 58 -17.85 21.19 12.69
C GLN A 58 -17.61 20.65 14.10
N ARG A 59 -18.57 20.73 15.04
CA ARG A 59 -18.39 20.16 16.38
C ARG A 59 -18.18 18.65 16.36
N ILE A 60 -18.67 17.96 15.33
CA ILE A 60 -18.46 16.52 15.16
C ILE A 60 -16.99 16.17 14.96
N GLU A 61 -16.18 17.10 14.44
CA GLU A 61 -14.74 16.89 14.18
C GLU A 61 -14.00 16.53 15.47
N THR A 62 -14.46 17.05 16.61
CA THR A 62 -13.92 16.70 17.94
C THR A 62 -14.08 15.22 18.27
N LEU A 63 -15.14 14.57 17.77
CA LEU A 63 -15.40 13.14 17.94
C LEU A 63 -14.66 12.30 16.89
N CYS A 64 -14.40 12.86 15.71
CA CYS A 64 -13.75 12.17 14.60
C CYS A 64 -12.36 11.65 15.00
N HIS A 65 -11.64 12.32 15.90
CA HIS A 65 -10.37 11.81 16.40
C HIS A 65 -10.52 10.47 17.15
N SER A 66 -11.39 10.42 18.16
CA SER A 66 -11.65 9.19 18.94
C SER A 66 -12.22 8.06 18.08
N LEU A 67 -13.11 8.40 17.14
CA LEU A 67 -13.68 7.44 16.19
C LEU A 67 -12.62 6.84 15.28
N ARG A 68 -11.75 7.68 14.69
CA ARG A 68 -10.64 7.21 13.86
C ARG A 68 -9.71 6.31 14.65
N TYR A 69 -9.35 6.68 15.87
CA TYR A 69 -8.50 5.85 16.72
C TYR A 69 -9.11 4.46 16.97
N LYS A 70 -10.39 4.41 17.38
CA LYS A 70 -11.11 3.15 17.64
C LYS A 70 -11.25 2.30 16.37
N LEU A 71 -11.61 2.91 15.25
CA LEU A 71 -11.68 2.24 13.94
C LEU A 71 -10.29 1.70 13.53
N SER A 72 -9.24 2.50 13.65
CA SER A 72 -7.87 2.08 13.33
C SER A 72 -7.44 0.86 14.16
N SER A 73 -7.88 0.78 15.42
CA SER A 73 -7.58 -0.36 16.30
C SER A 73 -8.16 -1.69 15.81
N VAL A 74 -9.30 -1.69 15.12
CA VAL A 74 -9.88 -2.91 14.52
C VAL A 74 -9.29 -3.21 13.16
N LEU A 75 -8.97 -2.15 12.40
CA LEU A 75 -8.35 -2.30 11.08
C LEU A 75 -6.93 -2.84 11.16
N HIS A 76 -6.25 -2.73 12.31
CA HIS A 76 -4.94 -3.34 12.49
C HIS A 76 -4.98 -4.86 12.31
N VAL A 77 -6.00 -5.54 12.85
CA VAL A 77 -6.18 -7.01 12.78
C VAL A 77 -7.15 -7.47 11.69
N TRP A 78 -7.82 -6.54 11.00
CA TRP A 78 -8.72 -6.82 9.88
C TRP A 78 -8.06 -7.65 8.75
N GLN A 79 -8.86 -8.32 7.93
CA GLN A 79 -8.39 -9.10 6.79
C GLN A 79 -9.26 -8.84 5.57
N ALA A 80 -8.68 -8.88 4.36
CA ALA A 80 -9.39 -8.51 3.12
C ALA A 80 -10.70 -9.27 2.88
N HIS A 81 -10.80 -10.52 3.34
CA HIS A 81 -12.00 -11.36 3.20
C HIS A 81 -13.16 -10.94 4.12
N ASP A 82 -12.90 -10.14 5.15
CA ASP A 82 -13.95 -9.63 6.03
C ASP A 82 -14.64 -8.41 5.40
N ALA A 83 -15.74 -8.69 4.69
CA ALA A 83 -16.56 -7.67 4.04
C ALA A 83 -17.28 -6.73 5.03
N SER A 84 -17.42 -7.11 6.31
CA SER A 84 -18.17 -6.30 7.30
C SER A 84 -17.50 -4.95 7.57
N SER A 85 -16.17 -4.91 7.49
CA SER A 85 -15.40 -3.70 7.73
C SER A 85 -15.65 -2.61 6.68
N TYR A 86 -15.95 -2.97 5.43
CA TYR A 86 -16.35 -2.00 4.42
C TYR A 86 -17.68 -1.32 4.79
N ALA A 87 -18.66 -2.08 5.28
CA ALA A 87 -19.94 -1.53 5.70
C ALA A 87 -19.82 -0.60 6.93
N VAL A 88 -18.84 -0.86 7.80
CA VAL A 88 -18.55 0.00 8.96
C VAL A 88 -17.84 1.28 8.54
N LEU A 89 -16.91 1.21 7.59
CA LEU A 89 -16.05 2.34 7.20
C LEU A 89 -16.63 3.22 6.11
N SER A 90 -17.27 2.67 5.08
CA SER A 90 -17.72 3.43 3.91
C SER A 90 -18.60 4.65 4.23
N PRO A 91 -19.45 4.66 5.28
CA PRO A 91 -20.21 5.85 5.64
C PRO A 91 -19.32 7.04 6.04
N TRP A 92 -18.12 6.78 6.58
CA TRP A 92 -17.22 7.81 7.07
C TRP A 92 -16.41 8.52 5.98
N LYS A 93 -16.44 8.03 4.73
CA LYS A 93 -15.68 8.61 3.60
C LYS A 93 -15.99 10.10 3.37
N GLY A 94 -17.25 10.49 3.52
CA GLY A 94 -17.68 11.89 3.37
C GLY A 94 -17.69 12.70 4.67
N VAL A 95 -17.34 12.07 5.80
CA VAL A 95 -17.39 12.68 7.13
C VAL A 95 -15.99 13.02 7.64
N PHE A 96 -15.01 12.14 7.40
CA PHE A 96 -13.61 12.44 7.68
C PHE A 96 -13.06 13.41 6.63
N ASP A 97 -12.12 14.25 7.06
CA ASP A 97 -11.39 15.07 6.11
C ASP A 97 -10.61 14.18 5.13
N PRO A 98 -10.40 14.62 3.88
CA PRO A 98 -9.79 13.79 2.85
C PRO A 98 -8.42 13.22 3.24
N ALA A 99 -7.59 14.00 3.96
CA ALA A 99 -6.25 13.57 4.37
C ALA A 99 -6.31 12.47 5.43
N SER A 100 -7.17 12.62 6.45
CA SER A 100 -7.39 11.58 7.46
C SER A 100 -8.02 10.32 6.89
N TRP A 101 -8.93 10.44 5.91
CA TRP A 101 -9.50 9.28 5.23
C TRP A 101 -8.41 8.55 4.44
N GLU A 102 -7.61 9.27 3.66
CA GLU A 102 -6.53 8.70 2.88
C GLU A 102 -5.48 8.02 3.76
N ASP A 103 -5.01 8.66 4.84
CA ASP A 103 -4.07 8.06 5.80
C ASP A 103 -4.60 6.72 6.35
N LEU A 104 -5.87 6.67 6.76
CA LEU A 104 -6.50 5.46 7.25
C LEU A 104 -6.53 4.34 6.20
N ILE A 105 -6.92 4.68 4.96
CA ILE A 105 -6.98 3.72 3.85
C ILE A 105 -5.58 3.22 3.48
N VAL A 106 -4.61 4.12 3.32
CA VAL A 106 -3.23 3.78 2.95
C VAL A 106 -2.57 2.93 4.02
N ARG A 107 -2.79 3.24 5.30
CA ARG A 107 -2.13 2.58 6.41
C ARG A 107 -2.68 1.18 6.70
N TYR A 108 -4.00 1.00 6.58
CA TYR A 108 -4.64 -0.23 7.06
C TYR A 108 -5.33 -1.07 5.99
N ILE A 109 -5.86 -0.45 4.93
CA ILE A 109 -6.64 -1.16 3.91
C ILE A 109 -5.75 -1.60 2.75
N ILE A 110 -5.03 -0.66 2.13
CA ILE A 110 -4.22 -0.91 0.93
C ILE A 110 -3.25 -2.09 1.11
N PRO A 111 -2.47 -2.21 2.21
CA PRO A 111 -1.49 -3.28 2.35
C PRO A 111 -2.14 -4.67 2.27
N LYS A 112 -3.35 -4.81 2.81
CA LYS A 112 -4.08 -6.09 2.85
C LYS A 112 -4.76 -6.41 1.54
N LEU A 113 -5.30 -5.40 0.85
CA LEU A 113 -5.80 -5.57 -0.52
C LEU A 113 -4.67 -5.95 -1.48
N LYS A 114 -3.50 -5.32 -1.32
CA LYS A 114 -2.30 -5.67 -2.07
C LYS A 114 -1.88 -7.11 -1.83
N MET A 115 -1.81 -7.54 -0.57
CA MET A 115 -1.54 -8.95 -0.25
C MET A 115 -2.55 -9.90 -0.91
N ALA A 116 -3.84 -9.58 -0.86
CA ALA A 116 -4.87 -10.39 -1.51
C ALA A 116 -4.64 -10.50 -3.04
N LEU A 117 -4.28 -9.40 -3.71
CA LEU A 117 -3.93 -9.43 -5.14
C LEU A 117 -2.61 -10.15 -5.42
N GLN A 118 -1.64 -10.10 -4.50
CA GLN A 118 -0.37 -10.82 -4.65
C GLN A 118 -0.56 -12.33 -4.53
N GLU A 119 -1.44 -12.78 -3.64
CA GLU A 119 -1.83 -14.20 -3.50
C GLU A 119 -2.79 -14.64 -4.60
N PHE A 120 -3.48 -13.69 -5.23
CA PHE A 120 -4.41 -13.96 -6.31
C PHE A 120 -3.73 -14.61 -7.53
N GLN A 121 -4.32 -15.70 -8.01
CA GLN A 121 -3.85 -16.44 -9.18
C GLN A 121 -4.88 -16.33 -10.30
N ILE A 122 -4.39 -16.04 -11.50
CA ILE A 122 -5.19 -16.02 -12.72
C ILE A 122 -4.98 -17.36 -13.39
N ASN A 123 -6.04 -18.16 -13.45
CA ASN A 123 -6.02 -19.51 -14.01
C ASN A 123 -7.15 -19.63 -15.05
N PRO A 124 -6.82 -19.70 -16.36
CA PRO A 124 -7.81 -19.84 -17.41
C PRO A 124 -8.77 -21.03 -17.24
N THR A 125 -8.28 -22.14 -16.66
CA THR A 125 -9.04 -23.40 -16.57
C THR A 125 -9.96 -23.49 -15.34
N ASN A 126 -9.64 -22.76 -14.27
CA ASN A 126 -10.36 -22.82 -13.00
C ASN A 126 -10.23 -21.50 -12.24
N GLN A 127 -10.86 -20.46 -12.77
CA GLN A 127 -10.75 -19.13 -12.20
C GLN A 127 -11.57 -19.01 -10.92
N LYS A 128 -10.89 -18.65 -9.82
CA LYS A 128 -11.53 -18.22 -8.57
C LYS A 128 -11.54 -16.70 -8.53
N PHE A 129 -12.58 -16.08 -7.99
CA PHE A 129 -12.71 -14.61 -7.98
C PHE A 129 -12.68 -13.99 -6.58
N ASP A 130 -12.55 -14.79 -5.52
CA ASP A 130 -12.73 -14.34 -4.15
C ASP A 130 -11.82 -13.15 -3.79
N GLN A 131 -10.50 -13.29 -3.98
CA GLN A 131 -9.54 -12.22 -3.66
C GLN A 131 -9.75 -10.97 -4.52
N PHE A 132 -10.08 -11.15 -5.81
CA PHE A 132 -10.37 -10.04 -6.70
C PHE A 132 -11.63 -9.28 -6.23
N ASN A 133 -12.69 -10.01 -5.88
CA ASN A 133 -13.94 -9.44 -5.38
C ASN A 133 -13.74 -8.71 -4.05
N TRP A 134 -12.92 -9.26 -3.15
CA TRP A 134 -12.55 -8.57 -1.90
C TRP A 134 -11.96 -7.20 -2.18
N VAL A 135 -11.14 -7.06 -3.21
CA VAL A 135 -10.53 -5.77 -3.60
C VAL A 135 -11.55 -4.85 -4.26
N MET A 136 -12.40 -5.38 -5.15
CA MET A 136 -13.39 -4.58 -5.89
C MET A 136 -14.44 -3.95 -4.98
N ILE A 137 -14.79 -4.56 -3.84
CA ILE A 137 -15.67 -3.95 -2.83
C ILE A 137 -15.16 -2.57 -2.40
N TRP A 138 -13.84 -2.38 -2.37
CA TRP A 138 -13.18 -1.14 -1.94
C TRP A 138 -12.96 -0.13 -3.06
N ALA A 139 -13.33 -0.43 -4.31
CA ALA A 139 -13.06 0.44 -5.47
C ALA A 139 -13.60 1.86 -5.31
N SER A 140 -14.75 2.02 -4.63
CA SER A 140 -15.33 3.33 -4.36
C SER A 140 -14.77 4.02 -3.10
N ALA A 141 -14.12 3.29 -2.20
CA ALA A 141 -13.58 3.81 -0.94
C ALA A 141 -12.11 4.25 -1.05
N VAL A 142 -11.33 3.50 -1.81
CA VAL A 142 -9.91 3.79 -2.09
C VAL A 142 -9.81 4.90 -3.14
N LEU A 143 -8.88 5.84 -2.97
CA LEU A 143 -8.66 6.87 -3.97
C LEU A 143 -8.20 6.23 -5.28
N VAL A 144 -8.73 6.72 -6.40
CA VAL A 144 -8.56 6.08 -7.72
C VAL A 144 -7.10 5.82 -8.08
N HIS A 145 -6.19 6.74 -7.77
CA HIS A 145 -4.77 6.59 -8.10
C HIS A 145 -4.10 5.42 -7.34
N HIS A 146 -4.48 5.19 -6.08
CA HIS A 146 -4.02 4.05 -5.29
C HIS A 146 -4.59 2.72 -5.82
N MET A 147 -5.87 2.70 -6.15
CA MET A 147 -6.52 1.51 -6.71
C MET A 147 -5.91 1.13 -8.06
N VAL A 148 -5.71 2.11 -8.95
CA VAL A 148 -5.09 1.92 -10.26
C VAL A 148 -3.67 1.40 -10.13
N HIS A 149 -2.84 2.02 -9.27
CA HIS A 149 -1.47 1.58 -9.06
C HIS A 149 -1.38 0.13 -8.55
N MET A 150 -2.23 -0.23 -7.58
CA MET A 150 -2.28 -1.57 -7.03
C MET A 150 -2.75 -2.60 -8.07
N LEU A 151 -3.77 -2.28 -8.87
CA LEU A 151 -4.22 -3.16 -9.95
C LEU A 151 -3.16 -3.31 -11.03
N GLU A 152 -2.49 -2.23 -11.42
CA GLU A 152 -1.42 -2.26 -12.41
C GLU A 152 -0.30 -3.23 -12.00
N VAL A 153 0.20 -3.07 -10.77
CA VAL A 153 1.34 -3.83 -10.26
C VAL A 153 0.98 -5.26 -9.91
N ASP A 154 -0.11 -5.47 -9.16
CA ASP A 154 -0.37 -6.76 -8.51
C ASP A 154 -1.40 -7.62 -9.28
N PHE A 155 -2.17 -7.04 -10.21
CA PHE A 155 -3.15 -7.76 -11.05
C PHE A 155 -2.78 -7.77 -12.54
N PHE A 156 -2.61 -6.62 -13.19
CA PHE A 156 -2.43 -6.52 -14.65
C PHE A 156 -1.12 -7.15 -15.11
N SER A 157 -0.05 -7.02 -14.34
CA SER A 157 1.23 -7.71 -14.60
C SER A 157 1.02 -9.22 -14.80
N LYS A 158 0.28 -9.87 -13.89
CA LYS A 158 -0.06 -11.29 -13.95
C LYS A 158 -1.03 -11.60 -15.07
N TRP A 159 -2.07 -10.77 -15.21
CA TRP A 159 -3.13 -10.98 -16.19
C TRP A 159 -2.57 -10.96 -17.62
N GLN A 160 -1.75 -9.95 -17.93
CA GLN A 160 -1.09 -9.84 -19.23
C GLN A 160 -0.10 -10.99 -19.45
N GLN A 161 0.64 -11.40 -18.42
CA GLN A 161 1.55 -12.54 -18.51
C GLN A 161 0.80 -13.85 -18.79
N VAL A 162 -0.31 -14.12 -18.12
CA VAL A 162 -1.14 -15.31 -18.39
C VAL A 162 -1.72 -15.25 -19.79
N LEU A 163 -2.22 -14.09 -20.22
CA LEU A 163 -2.73 -13.88 -21.58
C LEU A 163 -1.65 -14.16 -22.64
N TYR A 164 -0.44 -13.64 -22.46
CA TYR A 164 0.70 -13.91 -23.33
C TYR A 164 0.98 -15.42 -23.45
N HIS A 165 1.13 -16.12 -22.33
CA HIS A 165 1.41 -17.56 -22.35
C HIS A 165 0.30 -18.37 -23.01
N TRP A 166 -0.96 -17.96 -22.82
CA TRP A 166 -2.10 -18.61 -23.44
C TRP A 166 -2.09 -18.41 -24.97
N LEU A 167 -1.79 -17.21 -25.44
CA LEU A 167 -1.67 -16.90 -26.87
C LEU A 167 -0.48 -17.62 -27.54
N CYS A 168 0.63 -17.80 -26.83
CA CYS A 168 1.79 -18.55 -27.32
C CYS A 168 1.64 -20.08 -27.21
N SER A 169 0.50 -20.59 -26.74
CA SER A 169 0.29 -22.04 -26.65
C SER A 169 0.23 -22.68 -28.06
N PRO A 170 0.54 -23.98 -28.23
CA PRO A 170 0.62 -24.61 -29.55
C PRO A 170 -0.67 -24.55 -30.38
N ASN A 171 -1.84 -24.44 -29.74
CA ASN A 171 -3.16 -24.32 -30.38
C ASN A 171 -4.05 -23.42 -29.51
N PRO A 172 -3.93 -22.08 -29.59
CA PRO A 172 -4.71 -21.18 -28.75
C PRO A 172 -6.17 -21.14 -29.22
N ASP A 173 -7.11 -21.38 -28.30
CA ASP A 173 -8.54 -21.14 -28.58
C ASP A 173 -8.86 -19.65 -28.44
N PHE A 174 -8.86 -18.95 -29.57
CA PHE A 174 -9.15 -17.51 -29.62
C PHE A 174 -10.57 -17.15 -29.16
N ASN A 175 -11.54 -18.06 -29.25
CA ASN A 175 -12.89 -17.82 -28.74
C ASN A 175 -12.88 -17.80 -27.21
N GLU A 176 -12.21 -18.78 -26.60
CA GLU A 176 -12.06 -18.86 -25.14
C GLU A 176 -11.28 -17.65 -24.60
N ILE A 177 -10.18 -17.27 -25.26
CA ILE A 177 -9.37 -16.10 -24.90
C ILE A 177 -10.20 -14.81 -25.01
N THR A 178 -10.98 -14.65 -26.09
CA THR A 178 -11.86 -13.48 -26.28
C THR A 178 -12.94 -13.41 -25.20
N ASN A 179 -13.54 -14.54 -24.83
CA ASN A 179 -14.54 -14.59 -23.77
C ASN A 179 -13.93 -14.28 -22.40
N CYS A 180 -12.71 -14.77 -22.13
CA CYS A 180 -11.96 -14.45 -20.92
C CYS A 180 -11.65 -12.96 -20.83
N TYR A 181 -11.18 -12.32 -21.91
CA TYR A 181 -10.96 -10.87 -21.97
C TYR A 181 -12.24 -10.09 -21.65
N LYS A 182 -13.36 -10.44 -22.30
CA LYS A 182 -14.66 -9.79 -22.07
C LYS A 182 -15.13 -9.98 -20.64
N GLY A 183 -14.98 -11.19 -20.09
CA GLY A 183 -15.30 -11.52 -18.71
C GLY A 183 -14.53 -10.65 -17.73
N TRP A 184 -13.19 -10.62 -17.84
CA TRP A 184 -12.33 -9.77 -17.00
C TRP A 184 -12.68 -8.30 -17.09
N ARG A 185 -12.83 -7.75 -18.31
CA ARG A 185 -13.24 -6.36 -18.52
C ARG A 185 -14.59 -6.04 -17.87
N GLY A 186 -15.53 -6.99 -17.90
CA GLY A 186 -16.86 -6.84 -17.30
C GLY A 186 -16.89 -6.81 -15.77
N LEU A 187 -15.81 -7.23 -15.10
CA LEU A 187 -15.72 -7.21 -13.64
C LEU A 187 -15.29 -5.85 -13.07
N PHE A 188 -14.74 -4.96 -13.90
CA PHE A 188 -14.30 -3.63 -13.45
C PHE A 188 -15.47 -2.65 -13.35
N PRO A 189 -15.57 -1.89 -12.24
CA PRO A 189 -16.53 -0.80 -12.12
C PRO A 189 -16.36 0.27 -13.21
N PRO A 190 -17.44 0.97 -13.62
CA PRO A 190 -17.39 2.00 -14.65
C PRO A 190 -16.35 3.09 -14.39
N GLU A 191 -16.14 3.47 -13.13
CA GLU A 191 -15.19 4.52 -12.73
C GLU A 191 -13.74 4.11 -13.03
N LEU A 192 -13.42 2.81 -12.89
CA LEU A 192 -12.11 2.28 -13.24
C LEU A 192 -11.97 2.12 -14.76
N LEU A 193 -13.03 1.69 -15.45
CA LEU A 193 -13.02 1.60 -16.92
C LEU A 193 -12.88 2.97 -17.60
N ALA A 194 -13.34 4.04 -16.96
CA ALA A 194 -13.14 5.42 -17.40
C ALA A 194 -11.73 5.94 -17.12
N ASN A 195 -10.92 5.26 -16.29
CA ASN A 195 -9.56 5.67 -16.00
C ASN A 195 -8.61 5.36 -17.17
N GLU A 196 -7.84 6.36 -17.58
CA GLU A 196 -6.96 6.26 -18.74
C GLU A 196 -5.90 5.16 -18.60
N ARG A 197 -5.31 4.97 -17.42
CA ARG A 197 -4.29 3.94 -17.21
C ARG A 197 -4.87 2.54 -17.30
N ILE A 198 -6.04 2.30 -16.70
CA ILE A 198 -6.75 1.02 -16.79
C ILE A 198 -7.11 0.72 -18.25
N ARG A 199 -7.60 1.72 -18.99
CA ARG A 199 -7.93 1.60 -20.42
C ARG A 199 -6.69 1.23 -21.24
N MET A 200 -5.55 1.87 -21.00
CA MET A 200 -4.28 1.52 -21.66
C MET A 200 -3.85 0.08 -21.36
N LEU A 201 -3.95 -0.38 -20.10
CA LEU A 201 -3.57 -1.74 -19.70
C LEU A 201 -4.46 -2.81 -20.36
N LEU A 202 -5.77 -2.55 -20.46
CA LEU A 202 -6.72 -3.42 -21.17
C LEU A 202 -6.51 -3.39 -22.69
N MET A 203 -6.16 -2.23 -23.25
CA MET A 203 -5.87 -2.08 -24.67
C MET A 203 -4.58 -2.81 -25.06
N ALA A 204 -3.55 -2.78 -24.21
CA ALA A 204 -2.33 -3.55 -24.42
C ALA A 204 -2.61 -5.07 -24.50
N GLY A 205 -3.52 -5.59 -23.66
CA GLY A 205 -3.97 -6.97 -23.76
C GLY A 205 -4.69 -7.29 -25.08
N LEU A 206 -5.57 -6.39 -25.52
CA LEU A 206 -6.28 -6.53 -26.79
C LEU A 206 -5.33 -6.50 -27.99
N GLU A 207 -4.33 -5.62 -27.96
CA GLU A 207 -3.32 -5.52 -29.01
C GLU A 207 -2.49 -6.81 -29.11
N MET A 208 -2.10 -7.41 -27.98
CA MET A 208 -1.45 -8.73 -27.99
C MET A 208 -2.34 -9.80 -28.64
N MET A 209 -3.65 -9.78 -28.39
CA MET A 209 -4.57 -10.72 -29.02
C MET A 209 -4.65 -10.52 -30.55
N ASN A 210 -4.68 -9.27 -31.01
CA ASN A 210 -4.70 -8.95 -32.45
C ASN A 210 -3.41 -9.39 -33.15
N GLN A 211 -2.25 -9.07 -32.56
CA GLN A 211 -0.94 -9.46 -33.08
C GLN A 211 -0.80 -10.99 -33.18
N ALA A 212 -1.26 -11.72 -32.17
CA ALA A 212 -1.26 -13.17 -32.16
C ALA A 212 -2.15 -13.75 -33.28
N ALA A 213 -3.33 -13.17 -33.51
CA ALA A 213 -4.24 -13.58 -34.57
C ALA A 213 -3.67 -13.31 -35.98
N GLU A 214 -2.86 -12.26 -36.12
CA GLU A 214 -2.14 -11.92 -37.35
C GLU A 214 -0.85 -12.73 -37.55
N GLY A 215 -0.46 -13.57 -36.58
CA GLY A 215 0.76 -14.38 -36.64
C GLY A 215 2.05 -13.60 -36.39
N VAL A 216 1.95 -12.40 -35.80
CA VAL A 216 3.10 -11.57 -35.42
C VAL A 216 3.73 -12.14 -34.14
N GLU A 217 5.07 -12.13 -34.08
CA GLU A 217 5.80 -12.57 -32.89
C GLU A 217 5.49 -11.63 -31.71
N LEU A 218 4.98 -12.20 -30.62
CA LEU A 218 4.57 -11.44 -29.45
C LEU A 218 5.78 -11.07 -28.58
N VAL A 219 5.75 -9.85 -28.05
CA VAL A 219 6.73 -9.41 -27.04
C VAL A 219 6.20 -9.71 -25.64
N GLN A 220 7.04 -10.29 -24.78
CA GLN A 220 6.65 -10.56 -23.39
C GLN A 220 6.32 -9.27 -22.62
N PRO A 221 5.16 -9.21 -21.93
CA PRO A 221 4.83 -8.11 -21.04
C PRO A 221 5.91 -7.86 -19.97
N GLY A 222 6.27 -6.60 -19.75
CA GLY A 222 7.32 -6.19 -18.79
C GLY A 222 8.77 -6.29 -19.32
N ALA A 223 9.02 -6.87 -20.50
CA ALA A 223 10.36 -6.95 -21.06
C ALA A 223 10.95 -5.57 -21.40
N LEU A 224 10.16 -4.65 -21.96
CA LEU A 224 10.61 -3.29 -22.32
C LEU A 224 10.90 -2.40 -21.10
N GLU A 225 10.13 -2.56 -20.02
CA GLU A 225 10.27 -1.77 -18.79
C GLU A 225 11.54 -2.17 -18.02
N ASN A 226 11.87 -3.47 -18.01
CA ASN A 226 13.12 -3.98 -17.43
C ASN A 226 14.37 -3.47 -18.18
N VAL A 227 14.33 -3.41 -19.51
CA VAL A 227 15.43 -2.87 -20.33
C VAL A 227 15.62 -1.36 -20.10
N GLY A 228 14.52 -0.61 -19.96
CA GLY A 228 14.55 0.82 -19.64
C GLY A 228 15.15 1.10 -18.26
N TYR A 229 14.79 0.31 -17.25
CA TYR A 229 15.37 0.40 -15.90
C TYR A 229 16.86 0.04 -15.90
N LEU A 230 17.27 -1.03 -16.61
CA LEU A 230 18.67 -1.42 -16.75
C LEU A 230 19.49 -0.32 -17.45
N ARG A 231 19.02 0.21 -18.59
CA ARG A 231 19.70 1.34 -19.26
C ARG A 231 19.78 2.60 -18.41
N ALA A 232 18.73 2.94 -17.67
CA ALA A 232 18.74 4.11 -16.80
C ALA A 232 19.72 3.93 -15.63
N THR A 233 19.83 2.70 -15.11
CA THR A 233 20.78 2.35 -14.05
C THR A 233 22.21 2.32 -14.56
N GLU A 234 22.46 1.75 -15.74
CA GLU A 234 23.77 1.74 -16.42
C GLU A 234 24.23 3.16 -16.76
N LYS A 235 23.33 4.01 -17.27
CA LYS A 235 23.64 5.42 -17.57
C LYS A 235 24.03 6.19 -16.30
N ARG A 236 23.29 6.00 -15.20
CA ARG A 236 23.64 6.62 -13.90
C ARG A 236 24.98 6.12 -13.35
N GLN A 237 25.29 4.83 -13.53
CA GLN A 237 26.57 4.26 -13.10
C GLN A 237 27.74 4.77 -13.96
N PHE A 238 27.53 4.93 -15.26
CA PHE A 238 28.52 5.46 -16.19
C PHE A 238 28.81 6.95 -15.95
N ASP A 239 27.75 7.75 -15.75
CA ASP A 239 27.86 9.18 -15.42
C ASP A 239 28.57 9.39 -14.06
N ALA A 240 28.26 8.54 -13.06
CA ALA A 240 28.93 8.57 -11.75
C ALA A 240 30.42 8.15 -11.82
N ALA A 241 30.76 7.18 -12.67
CA ALA A 241 32.15 6.74 -12.86
C ALA A 241 32.99 7.80 -13.59
N GLN A 242 32.41 8.52 -14.56
CA GLN A 242 33.09 9.63 -15.24
C GLN A 242 33.32 10.83 -14.31
N GLN A 243 32.36 11.16 -13.44
CA GLN A 243 32.52 12.22 -12.44
C GLN A 243 33.53 11.87 -11.34
N ALA A 244 33.68 10.59 -10.97
CA ALA A 244 34.69 10.13 -10.01
C ALA A 244 36.14 10.20 -10.55
N SER A 245 36.31 10.31 -11.87
CA SER A 245 37.62 10.29 -12.53
C SER A 245 38.26 11.68 -12.70
N GLN A 246 37.54 12.77 -12.38
CA GLN A 246 37.94 14.15 -12.70
C GLN A 246 38.31 15.05 -11.51
N TYR A 247 38.30 14.57 -10.26
CA TYR A 247 38.62 15.41 -9.10
C TYR A 247 39.71 14.80 -8.19
N PRO A 248 40.83 15.52 -7.92
CA PRO A 248 41.75 15.14 -6.87
C PRO A 248 41.12 15.36 -5.50
N ALA A 249 41.44 14.49 -4.55
CA ALA A 249 41.01 14.56 -3.16
C ALA A 249 41.38 15.91 -2.50
N TYR A 250 40.48 16.53 -1.73
CA TYR A 250 40.73 17.09 -0.39
C TYR A 250 39.47 17.81 0.20
N HIS A 251 39.13 17.40 1.44
CA HIS A 251 38.28 17.92 2.54
C HIS A 251 36.97 18.74 2.37
N PRO A 252 35.99 18.58 3.31
CA PRO A 252 34.60 19.01 3.12
C PRO A 252 34.22 20.29 3.88
N VAL A 253 33.33 21.10 3.29
CA VAL A 253 32.48 22.09 4.00
C VAL A 253 31.06 22.04 3.37
N PRO A 254 29.98 22.10 4.17
CA PRO A 254 28.69 21.54 3.79
C PRO A 254 27.76 22.55 3.12
N GLY A 255 27.08 22.12 2.05
CA GLY A 255 26.05 22.92 1.41
C GLY A 255 25.37 22.20 0.25
N ALA A 256 24.16 21.71 0.50
CA ALA A 256 23.06 21.49 -0.45
C ALA A 256 23.27 20.51 -1.63
N ALA A 257 22.77 19.28 -1.45
CA ALA A 257 21.82 18.63 -2.36
C ALA A 257 21.34 17.32 -1.71
N MET A 258 20.28 17.38 -0.90
CA MET A 258 19.58 16.17 -0.43
C MET A 258 18.75 15.61 -1.60
N GLY A 259 19.38 14.81 -2.45
CA GLY A 259 18.70 13.80 -3.24
C GLY A 259 18.53 12.55 -2.40
N ASP A 260 17.36 11.92 -2.47
CA ASP A 260 16.97 10.71 -1.73
C ASP A 260 18.09 9.65 -1.72
N MET A 261 18.84 9.55 -0.62
CA MET A 261 19.74 8.42 -0.41
C MET A 261 18.89 7.15 -0.28
N SER A 262 19.28 6.10 -0.99
CA SER A 262 18.63 4.80 -0.83
C SER A 262 18.79 4.30 0.62
N PHE A 263 17.87 3.46 1.10
CA PHE A 263 17.95 2.92 2.47
C PHE A 263 19.31 2.24 2.71
N LYS A 264 19.80 1.48 1.72
CA LYS A 264 21.12 0.87 1.73
C LYS A 264 22.26 1.89 1.82
N GLU A 265 22.22 2.97 1.05
CA GLU A 265 23.23 4.04 1.12
C GLU A 265 23.26 4.70 2.50
N SER A 266 22.10 4.88 3.13
CA SER A 266 22.01 5.42 4.49
C SER A 266 22.71 4.51 5.51
N ILE A 267 22.58 3.18 5.37
CA ILE A 267 23.26 2.21 6.24
C ILE A 267 24.76 2.16 5.96
N GLN A 268 25.16 2.23 4.69
CA GLN A 268 26.57 2.28 4.29
C GLN A 268 27.25 3.57 4.78
N ALA A 269 26.60 4.72 4.65
CA ALA A 269 27.08 6.00 5.18
C ALA A 269 27.18 5.96 6.71
N TYR A 270 26.21 5.33 7.38
CA TYR A 270 26.27 5.13 8.82
C TYR A 270 27.45 4.24 9.24
N ALA A 271 27.70 3.14 8.54
CA ALA A 271 28.86 2.28 8.79
C ALA A 271 30.18 3.05 8.63
N ALA A 272 30.31 3.81 7.54
CA ALA A 272 31.49 4.62 7.26
C ALA A 272 31.74 5.70 8.34
N ASN A 273 30.68 6.39 8.78
CA ASN A 273 30.76 7.38 9.87
C ASN A 273 31.20 6.75 11.21
N GLN A 274 30.97 5.46 11.40
CA GLN A 274 31.41 4.70 12.59
C GLN A 274 32.77 4.01 12.38
N GLY A 275 33.44 4.25 11.24
CA GLY A 275 34.71 3.62 10.90
C GLY A 275 34.60 2.12 10.61
N LEU A 276 33.42 1.65 10.20
CA LEU A 276 33.13 0.24 9.94
C LEU A 276 33.08 -0.07 8.45
N LEU A 277 33.59 -1.26 8.09
CA LEU A 277 33.55 -1.77 6.73
C LEU A 277 32.10 -2.19 6.38
N PHE A 278 31.66 -1.85 5.17
CA PHE A 278 30.39 -2.30 4.61
C PHE A 278 30.62 -2.96 3.24
N MET A 279 30.50 -4.29 3.14
CA MET A 279 30.85 -5.04 1.93
C MET A 279 29.83 -6.15 1.61
N PRO A 280 29.46 -6.37 0.35
CA PRO A 280 28.60 -7.51 -0.02
C PRO A 280 29.34 -8.85 0.17
N ARG A 281 28.65 -9.85 0.75
CA ARG A 281 29.16 -11.23 0.80
C ARG A 281 28.71 -11.95 -0.47
N VAL A 282 29.63 -12.06 -1.43
CA VAL A 282 29.40 -12.78 -2.68
C VAL A 282 28.99 -14.23 -2.38
N ASN A 283 27.97 -14.74 -3.08
CA ASN A 283 27.40 -16.09 -2.92
C ASN A 283 26.69 -16.38 -1.57
N LYS A 284 26.33 -15.36 -0.78
CA LYS A 284 25.47 -15.53 0.40
C LYS A 284 24.16 -14.75 0.26
N SER A 285 23.04 -15.45 0.41
CA SER A 285 21.71 -14.85 0.47
C SER A 285 20.94 -15.40 1.66
N TYR A 286 20.00 -14.60 2.18
CA TYR A 286 19.05 -15.00 3.20
C TYR A 286 17.65 -14.66 2.69
N ASN A 287 16.77 -15.66 2.55
CA ASN A 287 15.42 -15.50 1.99
C ASN A 287 15.41 -14.75 0.64
N GLY A 288 16.37 -15.01 -0.24
CA GLY A 288 16.50 -14.35 -1.55
C GLY A 288 17.08 -12.93 -1.52
N MET A 289 17.39 -12.39 -0.34
CA MET A 289 18.03 -11.08 -0.16
C MET A 289 19.56 -11.22 -0.02
N SER A 290 20.31 -10.28 -0.58
CA SER A 290 21.77 -10.25 -0.48
C SER A 290 22.25 -9.98 0.94
N VAL A 291 23.26 -10.72 1.37
CA VAL A 291 23.92 -10.52 2.67
C VAL A 291 25.10 -9.57 2.53
N TYR A 292 25.24 -8.63 3.48
CA TYR A 292 26.33 -7.67 3.60
C TYR A 292 27.08 -7.87 4.91
N GLU A 293 28.34 -7.48 4.98
CA GLU A 293 29.09 -7.29 6.22
C GLU A 293 28.91 -5.85 6.70
N PHE A 294 28.63 -5.68 7.99
CA PHE A 294 28.64 -4.42 8.72
C PHE A 294 29.64 -4.56 9.87
N GLY A 295 30.87 -4.11 9.66
CA GLY A 295 32.00 -4.47 10.53
C GLY A 295 32.20 -5.99 10.55
N THR A 296 32.03 -6.63 11.71
CA THR A 296 32.11 -8.09 11.87
C THR A 296 30.74 -8.79 11.77
N VAL A 297 29.64 -8.04 11.68
CA VAL A 297 28.28 -8.59 11.72
C VAL A 297 27.75 -8.81 10.30
N SER A 298 27.19 -9.99 10.01
CA SER A 298 26.46 -10.22 8.76
C SER A 298 25.05 -9.65 8.85
N ILE A 299 24.65 -8.84 7.88
CA ILE A 299 23.36 -8.17 7.82
C ILE A 299 22.66 -8.39 6.49
N CYS A 300 21.34 -8.31 6.51
CA CYS A 300 20.47 -8.39 5.35
C CYS A 300 19.55 -7.18 5.35
N ILE A 301 19.37 -6.55 4.19
CA ILE A 301 18.66 -5.29 4.05
C ILE A 301 17.37 -5.54 3.25
N ASP A 302 16.23 -5.33 3.90
CA ASP A 302 14.94 -5.28 3.21
C ASP A 302 14.64 -3.81 2.87
N SER A 303 15.00 -3.41 1.65
CA SER A 303 14.80 -2.03 1.16
C SER A 303 13.32 -1.65 1.03
N VAL A 304 12.42 -2.63 0.88
CA VAL A 304 10.97 -2.39 0.72
C VAL A 304 10.34 -2.12 2.08
N LYS A 305 10.69 -2.92 3.10
CA LYS A 305 10.19 -2.74 4.48
C LYS A 305 11.01 -1.76 5.30
N ARG A 306 12.16 -1.31 4.78
CA ARG A 306 13.17 -0.52 5.50
C ARG A 306 13.59 -1.17 6.83
N LEU A 307 13.82 -2.48 6.78
CA LEU A 307 14.25 -3.28 7.94
C LEU A 307 15.65 -3.85 7.73
N LEU A 308 16.38 -3.96 8.82
CA LEU A 308 17.65 -4.67 8.90
C LEU A 308 17.46 -5.98 9.65
N TYR A 309 18.09 -7.03 9.15
CA TYR A 309 18.14 -8.32 9.79
C TYR A 309 19.59 -8.70 10.07
N ALA A 310 19.84 -9.29 11.23
CA ALA A 310 21.12 -9.88 11.60
C ALA A 310 20.90 -11.17 12.40
N PRO A 311 21.84 -12.13 12.35
CA PRO A 311 21.78 -13.32 13.18
C PRO A 311 22.14 -12.96 14.64
N LEU A 312 21.36 -13.46 15.60
CA LEU A 312 21.57 -13.21 17.03
C LEU A 312 22.88 -13.82 17.57
N GLN A 313 23.39 -14.85 16.90
CA GLN A 313 24.67 -15.50 17.18
C GLN A 313 25.35 -15.87 15.85
N GLU A 314 26.68 -15.90 15.83
CA GLU A 314 27.43 -16.27 14.63
C GLU A 314 27.12 -17.73 14.25
N GLY A 315 26.61 -17.95 13.04
CA GLY A 315 26.17 -19.27 12.57
C GLY A 315 24.70 -19.63 12.90
N ALA A 316 23.93 -18.74 13.53
CA ALA A 316 22.51 -18.98 13.76
C ALA A 316 21.69 -18.96 12.46
N GLU A 317 20.86 -19.98 12.25
CA GLU A 317 19.91 -20.02 11.11
C GLU A 317 18.82 -18.94 11.23
N ARG A 318 18.56 -18.44 12.44
CA ARG A 318 17.47 -17.49 12.71
C ARG A 318 17.98 -16.05 12.75
N TRP A 319 17.54 -15.27 11.76
CA TRP A 319 17.80 -13.84 11.69
C TRP A 319 16.65 -13.05 12.32
N SER A 320 16.99 -12.01 13.07
CA SER A 320 16.02 -11.13 13.74
C SER A 320 16.15 -9.71 13.24
N SER A 321 15.05 -8.96 13.29
CA SER A 321 15.08 -7.54 12.95
C SER A 321 15.88 -6.78 14.00
N VAL A 322 16.79 -5.92 13.56
CA VAL A 322 17.71 -5.17 14.42
C VAL A 322 17.75 -3.70 14.05
N SER A 323 18.02 -2.84 15.04
CA SER A 323 18.31 -1.42 14.81
C SER A 323 19.79 -1.19 14.52
N LEU A 324 20.12 -0.03 13.95
CA LEU A 324 21.51 0.41 13.76
C LEU A 324 22.31 0.44 15.08
N THR A 325 21.67 0.86 16.17
CA THR A 325 22.29 0.87 17.50
C THR A 325 22.59 -0.55 17.99
N GLN A 326 21.70 -1.52 17.74
CA GLN A 326 21.93 -2.92 18.07
C GLN A 326 23.06 -3.52 17.24
N LEU A 327 23.18 -3.17 15.95
CA LEU A 327 24.29 -3.63 15.11
C LEU A 327 25.66 -3.14 15.61
N LEU A 328 25.74 -1.91 16.10
CA LEU A 328 26.98 -1.40 16.70
C LEU A 328 27.35 -2.17 17.96
N GLU A 329 26.38 -2.51 18.80
CA GLU A 329 26.63 -3.29 20.01
C GLU A 329 27.06 -4.72 19.67
N MET A 330 26.39 -5.36 18.70
CA MET A 330 26.79 -6.69 18.20
C MET A 330 28.21 -6.70 17.64
N ASN A 331 28.60 -5.67 16.88
CA ASN A 331 29.97 -5.53 16.37
C ASN A 331 31.00 -5.27 17.48
N ARG A 332 30.64 -4.59 18.57
CA ARG A 332 31.53 -4.43 19.75
C ARG A 332 31.72 -5.73 20.50
N VAL A 333 30.65 -6.51 20.69
CA VAL A 333 30.69 -7.81 21.36
C VAL A 333 31.50 -8.82 20.54
N ALA A 334 31.32 -8.87 19.23
CA ALA A 334 32.05 -9.79 18.34
C ALA A 334 33.55 -9.47 18.17
N ARG A 335 34.02 -8.31 18.66
CA ARG A 335 35.44 -7.92 18.66
C ARG A 335 36.16 -8.20 19.99
N ARG A 336 35.43 -8.63 21.02
CA ARG A 336 35.98 -9.13 22.29
C ARG A 336 36.13 -10.64 22.19
#